data_AF-A0A0B6ZKV2-F1
#
_entry.id   AF-A0A0B6ZKV2-F1
#
_cell.length_a   1.000
_cell.length_b   1.000
_cell.length_c   1.000
_cell.angle_alpha   90.00
_cell.angle_beta   90.00
_cell.angle_gamma   90.00
#
_symmetry.space_group_name_H-M   'P 1'
#
loop_
_entity.id
_entity.type
_entity.pdbx_description
1 polymer ?
#
loop_
_entity_poly.entity_id
_entity_poly.type
_entity_poly.pdbx_seq_one_letter_code
_entity_poly.pdbx_strand_id
1 'polypeptide(L)'
;LVIVSMDEGLQMVNFVCDQAEEILPFTSLEGKKIIEEQVTELTNDWEKLNYDITECSAVLEGVQQRWHEYEEYYGSLIKWLANTESSLMTSPEMIAQLSDHKTQLGKFQIIMADIENHHRLVNELADRVANLEVLCDNPEIADSLSEIQDRFNAVVDRSKEIVEHLQRGYDEHHRFSETQQECEKW
;
A
#
# COMPACT_ATOMS: atom_id res chain seq x y z
N LEU A 1 -9.89 -4.40 25.13
CA LEU A 1 -11.29 -3.99 25.39
C LEU A 1 -12.26 -5.10 24.99
N VAL A 2 -12.26 -5.58 23.74
CA VAL A 2 -13.12 -6.70 23.29
C VAL A 2 -12.91 -7.99 24.10
N ILE A 3 -11.66 -8.41 24.31
CA ILE A 3 -11.33 -9.62 25.09
C ILE A 3 -11.82 -9.54 26.55
N VAL A 4 -11.76 -8.35 27.16
CA VAL A 4 -12.20 -8.15 28.56
C VAL A 4 -13.72 -8.22 28.67
N SER A 5 -14.44 -7.63 27.71
CA SER A 5 -15.90 -7.70 27.65
C SER A 5 -16.41 -9.12 27.36
N MET A 6 -15.65 -9.92 26.60
CA MET A 6 -15.97 -11.34 26.36
C MET A 6 -15.83 -12.18 27.63
N ASP A 7 -14.78 -11.94 28.42
CA ASP A 7 -14.58 -12.64 29.69
C ASP A 7 -15.72 -12.35 30.69
N GLU A 8 -16.15 -11.09 30.80
CA GLU A 8 -17.28 -10.70 31.65
C GLU A 8 -18.60 -11.37 31.22
N GLY A 9 -18.88 -11.44 29.91
CA GLY A 9 -20.09 -12.11 29.41
C GLY A 9 -20.07 -13.62 29.64
N LEU A 10 -18.91 -14.27 29.48
CA LEU A 10 -18.75 -15.70 29.78
C LEU A 10 -18.99 -15.99 31.28
N GLN A 11 -18.48 -15.12 32.16
CA GLN A 11 -18.73 -15.25 33.60
C GLN A 11 -20.22 -15.15 33.94
N MET A 12 -20.96 -14.25 33.29
CA MET A 12 -22.41 -14.09 33.50
C MET A 12 -23.20 -15.32 33.03
N VAL A 13 -22.84 -15.91 31.89
CA VAL A 13 -23.48 -17.14 31.39
C VAL A 13 -23.21 -18.31 32.34
N ASN A 14 -21.96 -18.50 32.76
CA ASN A 14 -21.60 -19.54 33.73
C ASN A 14 -22.35 -19.36 35.05
N PHE A 15 -22.48 -18.12 35.55
CA PHE A 15 -23.26 -17.84 36.75
C PHE A 15 -24.73 -18.27 36.62
N VAL A 16 -25.37 -18.00 35.48
CA VAL A 16 -26.75 -18.43 35.23
C VAL A 16 -26.85 -19.96 35.15
N CYS A 17 -25.89 -20.63 34.51
CA CYS A 17 -25.82 -22.10 34.47
C CYS A 17 -25.68 -22.69 35.88
N ASP A 18 -24.77 -22.17 36.70
CA ASP A 18 -24.55 -22.63 38.07
C ASP A 18 -25.82 -22.46 38.93
N GLN A 19 -26.51 -21.32 38.80
CA GLN A 19 -27.76 -21.07 39.49
C GLN A 19 -28.90 -22.00 39.01
N ALA A 20 -28.95 -22.30 37.71
CA ALA A 20 -29.91 -23.26 37.18
C ALA A 20 -29.67 -24.66 37.75
N GLU A 21 -28.41 -25.13 37.76
CA GLU A 21 -28.04 -26.43 38.34
C GLU A 21 -28.42 -26.55 39.82
N GLU A 22 -28.29 -25.45 40.59
CA GLU A 22 -28.65 -25.41 42.01
C GLU A 22 -30.16 -25.58 42.24
N ILE A 23 -31.01 -24.96 41.42
CA ILE A 23 -32.47 -24.94 41.61
C ILE A 23 -33.20 -26.10 40.95
N LEU A 24 -32.60 -26.73 39.93
CA LEU A 24 -33.20 -27.83 39.18
C LEU A 24 -33.72 -28.96 40.11
N PRO A 25 -32.98 -29.47 41.11
CA PRO A 25 -33.45 -30.54 42.00
C PRO A 25 -34.76 -30.22 42.75
N PHE A 26 -35.05 -28.95 43.00
CA PHE A 26 -36.21 -28.47 43.76
C PHE A 26 -37.37 -27.99 42.86
N THR A 27 -37.22 -28.12 41.54
CA THR A 27 -38.17 -27.60 40.54
C THR A 27 -39.05 -28.71 39.97
N SER A 28 -40.29 -28.38 39.60
CA SER A 28 -41.22 -29.31 38.93
C SER A 28 -40.65 -29.79 37.58
N LEU A 29 -41.16 -30.93 37.08
CA LEU A 29 -40.73 -31.48 35.77
C LEU A 29 -40.90 -30.47 34.62
N GLU A 30 -42.02 -29.74 34.59
CA GLU A 30 -42.27 -28.71 33.58
C GLU A 30 -41.29 -27.53 33.74
N GLY A 31 -41.05 -27.08 34.97
CA GLY A 31 -40.11 -25.99 35.24
C GLY A 31 -38.67 -26.37 34.90
N LYS A 32 -38.25 -27.62 35.14
CA LYS A 32 -36.94 -28.14 34.75
C LYS A 32 -36.74 -28.03 33.24
N LYS A 33 -37.72 -28.49 32.46
CA LYS A 33 -37.67 -28.43 31.01
C LYS A 33 -37.52 -26.99 30.51
N ILE A 34 -38.28 -26.05 31.07
CA ILE A 34 -38.19 -24.63 30.71
C ILE A 34 -36.80 -24.06 31.04
N ILE A 35 -36.28 -24.34 32.23
CA ILE A 35 -34.95 -23.85 32.67
C ILE A 35 -33.85 -24.44 31.77
N GLU A 36 -33.88 -25.74 31.50
CA GLU A 36 -32.91 -26.42 30.64
C GLU A 36 -32.94 -25.84 29.21
N GLU A 37 -34.14 -25.59 28.65
CA GLU A 37 -34.30 -24.95 27.34
C GLU A 37 -33.71 -23.54 27.34
N GLN A 38 -34.01 -22.71 28.34
CA GLN A 38 -33.50 -21.33 28.45
C GLN A 38 -31.99 -21.25 28.65
N VAL A 39 -31.41 -22.13 29.48
CA VAL A 39 -29.95 -22.20 29.69
C VAL A 39 -29.24 -22.65 28.42
N THR A 40 -29.83 -23.61 27.70
CA THR A 40 -29.30 -24.07 26.40
C THR A 40 -29.35 -22.94 25.37
N GLU A 41 -30.47 -22.22 25.27
CA GLU A 41 -30.62 -21.08 24.37
C GLU A 41 -29.61 -19.97 24.69
N LEU A 42 -29.51 -19.58 25.97
CA LEU A 42 -28.54 -18.56 26.42
C LEU A 42 -27.09 -18.94 26.09
N THR A 43 -26.72 -20.21 26.32
CA THR A 43 -25.37 -20.70 26.04
C THR A 43 -25.07 -20.66 24.55
N ASN A 44 -26.01 -21.12 23.71
CA ASN A 44 -25.86 -21.09 22.26
C ASN A 44 -25.76 -19.66 21.71
N ASP A 45 -26.60 -18.75 22.21
CA ASP A 45 -26.59 -17.35 21.80
C ASP A 45 -25.27 -16.67 22.19
N TRP A 46 -24.76 -16.98 23.38
CA TRP A 46 -23.46 -16.50 23.83
C TRP A 46 -22.31 -17.02 22.97
N GLU A 47 -22.28 -18.32 22.69
CA GLU A 47 -21.25 -18.93 21.83
C GLU A 47 -21.25 -18.32 20.43
N LYS A 48 -22.45 -18.12 19.86
CA LYS A 48 -22.61 -17.47 18.56
C LYS A 48 -22.12 -16.03 18.57
N LEU A 49 -22.52 -15.24 19.58
CA LEU A 49 -22.07 -13.85 19.71
C LEU A 49 -20.54 -13.78 19.84
N ASN A 50 -19.96 -14.65 20.66
CA ASN A 50 -18.51 -14.71 20.83
C ASN A 50 -17.79 -15.08 19.53
N TYR A 51 -18.34 -16.02 18.75
CA TYR A 51 -17.84 -16.35 17.41
C TYR A 51 -17.91 -15.15 16.47
N ASP A 52 -19.09 -14.52 16.33
CA ASP A 52 -19.32 -13.39 15.42
C ASP A 52 -18.38 -12.20 15.74
N ILE A 53 -18.19 -11.88 17.03
CA ILE A 53 -17.26 -10.82 17.45
C ILE A 53 -15.81 -11.19 17.15
N THR A 54 -15.42 -12.45 17.36
CA THR A 54 -14.05 -12.91 17.07
C THR A 54 -13.75 -12.83 15.57
N GLU A 55 -14.69 -13.28 14.74
CA GLU A 55 -14.60 -13.19 13.28
C GLU A 55 -14.51 -11.73 12.82
N CYS A 56 -15.42 -10.88 13.31
CA CYS A 56 -15.41 -9.44 13.00
C CYS A 56 -14.10 -8.77 13.41
N SER A 57 -13.57 -9.10 14.59
CA SER A 57 -12.28 -8.57 15.07
C SER A 57 -11.13 -8.99 14.15
N ALA A 58 -11.07 -10.26 13.74
CA ALA A 58 -10.04 -10.76 12.83
C ALA A 58 -10.12 -10.11 11.45
N VAL A 59 -11.32 -9.87 10.93
CA VAL A 59 -11.53 -9.14 9.67
C VAL A 59 -11.03 -7.70 9.80
N LEU A 60 -11.41 -6.98 10.87
CA LEU A 60 -10.98 -5.60 11.10
C LEU A 60 -9.46 -5.47 11.25
N GLU A 61 -8.82 -6.38 12.00
CA GLU A 61 -7.36 -6.43 12.11
C GLU A 61 -6.69 -6.65 10.76
N GLY A 62 -7.25 -7.55 9.94
CA GLY A 62 -6.76 -7.78 8.58
C GLY A 62 -6.95 -6.59 7.65
N VAL A 63 -8.06 -5.85 7.76
CA VAL A 63 -8.28 -4.61 7.00
C VAL A 63 -7.30 -3.53 7.45
N GLN A 64 -7.11 -3.37 8.75
CA GLN A 64 -6.17 -2.42 9.32
C GLN A 64 -4.73 -2.68 8.85
N GLN A 65 -4.30 -3.94 8.83
CA GLN A 65 -2.97 -4.30 8.32
C GLN A 65 -2.80 -3.90 6.85
N ARG A 66 -3.79 -4.20 6.00
CA ARG A 66 -3.73 -3.84 4.56
C ARG A 66 -3.67 -2.33 4.35
N TRP A 67 -4.42 -1.56 5.16
CA TRP A 67 -4.34 -0.10 5.14
C TRP A 67 -2.94 0.39 5.52
N HIS A 68 -2.34 -0.17 6.56
CA HIS A 68 -0.99 0.19 6.96
C HIS A 68 0.04 -0.10 5.87
N GLU A 69 -0.04 -1.28 5.25
CA GLU A 69 0.82 -1.65 4.13
C GLU A 69 0.64 -0.73 2.91
N TYR A 70 -0.59 -0.33 2.60
CA TYR A 70 -0.88 0.66 1.56
C TYR A 70 -0.26 2.02 1.88
N GLU A 71 -0.47 2.56 3.09
CA GLU A 71 0.03 3.87 3.49
C GLU A 71 1.56 3.95 3.45
N GLU A 72 2.24 2.91 3.95
CA GLU A 72 3.70 2.83 3.90
C GLU A 72 4.21 2.84 2.45
N TYR A 73 3.58 2.02 1.61
CA TYR A 73 3.97 1.86 0.21
C TYR A 73 3.71 3.13 -0.61
N TYR A 74 2.53 3.72 -0.43
CA TYR A 74 2.14 4.99 -1.03
C TYR A 74 3.07 6.13 -0.61
N GLY A 75 3.37 6.25 0.68
CA GLY A 75 4.29 7.26 1.21
C GLY A 75 5.71 7.12 0.64
N SER A 76 6.20 5.89 0.50
CA SER A 76 7.50 5.60 -0.14
C SER A 76 7.52 6.06 -1.60
N LEU A 77 6.48 5.71 -2.37
CA LEU A 77 6.36 6.10 -3.78
C LEU A 77 6.25 7.61 -3.98
N ILE A 78 5.45 8.32 -3.18
CA ILE A 78 5.37 9.79 -3.24
C ILE A 78 6.73 10.41 -3.00
N LYS A 79 7.45 9.93 -1.99
CA LYS A 79 8.75 10.48 -1.63
C LYS A 79 9.76 10.24 -2.75
N TRP A 80 9.75 9.05 -3.35
CA TRP A 80 10.58 8.75 -4.51
C TRP A 80 10.23 9.65 -5.70
N LEU A 81 8.94 9.77 -6.06
CA LEU A 81 8.47 10.64 -7.14
C LEU A 81 8.96 12.07 -6.95
N ALA A 82 8.78 12.65 -5.76
CA ALA A 82 9.20 14.02 -5.46
C ALA A 82 10.73 14.22 -5.64
N ASN A 83 11.54 13.25 -5.21
CA ASN A 83 12.99 13.31 -5.38
C ASN A 83 13.41 13.19 -6.85
N THR A 84 12.76 12.30 -7.60
CA THR A 84 13.04 12.08 -9.02
C THR A 84 12.59 13.29 -9.85
N GLU A 85 11.39 13.80 -9.61
CA GLU A 85 10.87 15.03 -10.23
C GLU A 85 11.85 16.20 -10.01
N SER A 86 12.33 16.40 -8.77
CA SER A 86 13.33 17.42 -8.45
C SER A 86 14.65 17.22 -9.22
N SER A 87 15.11 15.97 -9.36
CA SER A 87 16.32 15.64 -10.12
C SER A 87 16.15 15.96 -11.62
N LEU A 88 14.96 15.71 -12.18
CA LEU A 88 14.62 15.99 -13.59
C LEU A 88 14.39 17.48 -13.88
N MET A 89 14.08 18.29 -12.86
CA MET A 89 13.95 19.76 -12.99
C MET A 89 15.29 20.47 -13.17
N THR A 90 16.41 19.79 -12.86
CA THR A 90 17.74 20.32 -13.10
C THR A 90 17.99 20.32 -14.62
N SER A 91 17.80 21.47 -15.27
CA SER A 91 18.07 21.62 -16.70
C SER A 91 19.48 21.16 -17.03
N PRO A 92 19.69 20.46 -18.16
CA PRO A 92 21.03 20.35 -18.71
C PRO A 92 21.63 21.75 -18.86
N GLU A 93 22.67 22.03 -18.08
CA GLU A 93 23.47 23.23 -18.28
C GLU A 93 24.12 23.16 -19.67
N MET A 94 24.44 24.31 -20.26
CA MET A 94 25.14 24.33 -21.55
C MET A 94 26.51 23.68 -21.37
N ILE A 95 26.65 22.45 -21.85
CA ILE A 95 27.82 21.63 -21.57
C ILE A 95 28.97 22.04 -22.49
N ALA A 96 29.98 22.70 -21.93
CA ALA A 96 31.13 23.20 -22.69
C ALA A 96 32.18 22.12 -23.02
N GLN A 97 32.19 20.99 -22.32
CA GLN A 97 33.16 19.90 -22.52
C GLN A 97 32.50 18.55 -22.76
N LEU A 98 33.05 17.75 -23.68
CA LEU A 98 32.52 16.42 -24.03
C LEU A 98 32.51 15.45 -22.83
N SER A 99 33.47 15.59 -21.90
CA SER A 99 33.56 14.79 -20.67
C SER A 99 32.41 15.06 -19.71
N ASP A 100 32.00 16.31 -19.61
CA ASP A 100 30.89 16.74 -18.75
C ASP A 100 29.56 16.22 -19.33
N HIS A 101 29.48 16.15 -20.67
CA HIS A 101 28.32 15.62 -21.36
C HIS A 101 28.14 14.13 -21.11
N LYS A 102 29.23 13.36 -21.23
CA LYS A 102 29.22 11.92 -20.93
C LYS A 102 28.85 11.65 -19.47
N THR A 103 29.34 12.48 -18.55
CA THR A 103 29.03 12.36 -17.11
C THR A 103 27.54 12.59 -16.86
N GLN A 104 26.96 13.61 -17.49
CA GLN A 104 25.55 13.91 -17.34
C GLN A 104 24.66 12.82 -17.95
N LEU A 105 25.00 12.33 -19.14
CA LEU A 105 24.29 11.21 -19.78
C LEU A 105 24.27 9.97 -18.88
N GLY A 106 25.41 9.63 -18.27
CA GLY A 106 25.50 8.51 -17.32
C GLY A 106 24.60 8.68 -16.09
N LYS A 107 24.47 9.90 -15.54
CA LYS A 107 23.54 10.18 -14.44
C LYS A 107 22.08 9.93 -14.83
N PHE A 108 21.66 10.41 -16.00
CA PHE A 108 20.28 10.23 -16.47
C PHE A 108 19.98 8.78 -16.84
N GLN A 109 20.95 8.01 -17.34
CA GLN A 109 20.80 6.57 -17.55
C GLN A 109 20.54 5.80 -16.24
N ILE A 110 21.21 6.19 -15.14
CA ILE A 110 20.94 5.62 -13.81
C ILE A 110 19.51 5.95 -13.36
N ILE A 111 19.06 7.21 -13.56
CA ILE A 111 17.69 7.62 -13.23
C ILE A 111 16.67 6.82 -14.06
N MET A 112 16.92 6.57 -15.36
CA MET A 112 16.05 5.73 -16.18
C MET A 112 15.94 4.30 -15.67
N ALA A 113 17.07 3.67 -15.31
CA ALA A 113 17.05 2.32 -14.74
C ALA A 113 16.29 2.28 -13.41
N ASP A 114 16.41 3.34 -12.59
CA ASP A 114 15.65 3.47 -11.35
C ASP A 114 14.15 3.62 -11.61
N ILE A 115 13.74 4.45 -12.58
CA ILE A 115 12.34 4.60 -13.01
C ILE A 115 11.77 3.26 -13.49
N GLU A 116 12.51 2.49 -14.28
CA GLU A 116 12.08 1.16 -14.74
C GLU A 116 11.82 0.20 -13.56
N ASN A 117 12.69 0.21 -12.55
CA ASN A 117 12.49 -0.58 -11.33
C ASN A 117 11.23 -0.16 -10.54
N HIS A 118 10.92 1.14 -10.55
CA HIS A 118 9.74 1.69 -9.87
C HIS A 118 8.42 1.44 -10.62
N HIS A 119 8.47 1.04 -11.89
CA HIS A 119 7.26 0.67 -12.63
C HIS A 119 6.54 -0.51 -11.99
N ARG A 120 7.28 -1.53 -11.54
CA ARG A 120 6.72 -2.67 -10.78
C ARG A 120 6.05 -2.19 -9.50
N LEU A 121 6.65 -1.21 -8.83
CA LEU A 121 6.12 -0.71 -7.56
C LEU A 121 4.79 0.03 -7.76
N VAL A 122 4.64 0.82 -8.82
CA VAL A 122 3.36 1.46 -9.15
C VAL A 122 2.26 0.42 -9.43
N ASN A 123 2.58 -0.69 -10.09
CA ASN A 123 1.61 -1.77 -10.31
C ASN A 123 1.25 -2.47 -8.98
N GLU A 124 2.23 -2.69 -8.11
CA GLU A 124 2.01 -3.23 -6.77
C GLU A 124 1.15 -2.33 -5.88
N LEU A 125 1.22 -1.01 -6.05
CA LEU A 125 0.30 -0.07 -5.41
C LEU A 125 -1.12 -0.25 -5.95
N ALA A 126 -1.27 -0.39 -7.27
CA ALA A 126 -2.57 -0.63 -7.89
C ALA A 126 -3.24 -1.92 -7.37
N ASP A 127 -2.47 -3.00 -7.23
CA ASP A 127 -2.97 -4.25 -6.65
C ASP A 127 -3.45 -4.05 -5.20
N ARG A 128 -2.73 -3.26 -4.40
CA ARG A 128 -3.13 -2.95 -3.01
C ARG A 128 -4.41 -2.13 -2.94
N VAL A 129 -4.55 -1.14 -3.82
CA VAL A 129 -5.77 -0.34 -3.94
C VAL A 129 -6.95 -1.22 -4.29
N ALA A 130 -6.82 -2.09 -5.31
CA ALA A 130 -7.88 -3.03 -5.68
C ALA A 130 -8.26 -3.98 -4.52
N ASN A 131 -7.27 -4.43 -3.73
CA ASN A 131 -7.55 -5.23 -2.53
C ASN A 131 -8.32 -4.45 -1.46
N LEU A 132 -8.03 -3.16 -1.28
CA LEU A 132 -8.72 -2.30 -0.31
C LEU A 132 -10.12 -1.92 -0.78
N GLU A 133 -10.33 -1.63 -2.06
CA GLU A 133 -11.66 -1.29 -2.63
C GLU A 133 -12.70 -2.40 -2.40
N VAL A 134 -12.27 -3.67 -2.42
CA VAL A 134 -13.16 -4.81 -2.12
C VAL A 134 -13.59 -4.83 -0.65
N LEU A 135 -12.77 -4.26 0.24
CA LEU A 135 -12.97 -4.30 1.70
C LEU A 135 -13.59 -3.01 2.25
N CYS A 136 -13.33 -1.87 1.61
CA CYS A 136 -13.87 -0.58 1.99
C CYS A 136 -14.19 0.26 0.74
N ASP A 137 -15.40 0.82 0.72
CA ASP A 137 -15.81 1.79 -0.29
C ASP A 137 -15.17 3.15 0.04
N ASN A 138 -13.95 3.37 -0.45
CA ASN A 138 -13.23 4.63 -0.31
C ASN A 138 -12.77 5.11 -1.71
N PRO A 139 -13.43 6.13 -2.29
CA PRO A 139 -13.03 6.64 -3.60
C PRO A 139 -11.67 7.38 -3.57
N GLU A 140 -11.22 7.88 -2.42
CA GLU A 140 -10.00 8.68 -2.33
C GLU A 140 -8.73 7.87 -2.64
N ILE A 141 -8.73 6.55 -2.40
CA ILE A 141 -7.58 5.69 -2.72
C ILE A 141 -7.42 5.46 -4.22
N ALA A 142 -8.53 5.39 -4.95
CA ALA A 142 -8.51 5.29 -6.41
C ALA A 142 -8.02 6.59 -7.04
N ASP A 143 -8.50 7.73 -6.53
CA ASP A 143 -8.04 9.05 -6.96
C ASP A 143 -6.53 9.24 -6.68
N SER A 144 -6.07 8.84 -5.50
CA SER A 144 -4.66 8.87 -5.12
C SER A 144 -3.80 7.99 -6.03
N LEU A 145 -4.28 6.80 -6.40
CA LEU A 145 -3.58 5.93 -7.35
C LEU A 145 -3.46 6.58 -8.74
N SER A 146 -4.55 7.18 -9.23
CA SER A 146 -4.55 7.89 -10.51
C SER A 146 -3.51 9.01 -10.52
N GLU A 147 -3.44 9.80 -9.43
CA GLU A 147 -2.44 10.86 -9.29
C GLU A 147 -1.00 10.30 -9.37
N ILE A 148 -0.72 9.19 -8.68
CA ILE A 148 0.59 8.54 -8.72
C ILE A 148 0.94 8.03 -10.11
N GLN A 149 -0.03 7.43 -10.81
CA GLN A 149 0.17 6.95 -12.18
C GLN A 149 0.47 8.09 -13.14
N ASP A 150 -0.28 9.20 -13.05
CA ASP A 150 -0.09 10.38 -13.88
C ASP A 150 1.29 11.01 -13.64
N ARG A 151 1.68 11.19 -12.38
CA ARG A 151 3.00 11.71 -12.01
C ARG A 151 4.12 10.79 -12.46
N PHE A 152 3.97 9.49 -12.30
CA PHE A 152 4.95 8.50 -12.75
C PHE A 152 5.13 8.57 -14.28
N ASN A 153 4.05 8.62 -15.04
CA ASN A 153 4.10 8.76 -16.50
C ASN A 153 4.80 10.07 -16.91
N ALA A 154 4.50 11.18 -16.23
CA ALA A 154 5.19 12.45 -16.48
C ALA A 154 6.70 12.37 -16.21
N VAL A 155 7.11 11.69 -15.13
CA VAL A 155 8.53 11.42 -14.82
C VAL A 155 9.19 10.56 -15.91
N VAL A 156 8.52 9.51 -16.36
CA VAL A 156 9.00 8.64 -17.45
C VAL A 156 9.23 9.44 -18.73
N ASP A 157 8.24 10.21 -19.16
CA ASP A 157 8.29 10.98 -20.40
C ASP A 157 9.35 12.08 -20.32
N ARG A 158 9.40 12.81 -19.19
CA ARG A 158 10.40 13.86 -18.99
C ARG A 158 11.83 13.31 -18.99
N SER A 159 12.04 12.14 -18.39
CA SER A 159 13.34 11.47 -18.38
C SER A 159 13.79 11.09 -19.80
N LYS A 160 12.89 10.54 -20.63
CA LYS A 160 13.15 10.23 -22.04
C LYS A 160 13.53 11.48 -22.83
N GLU A 161 12.75 12.56 -22.69
CA GLU A 161 13.05 13.83 -23.37
C GLU A 161 14.45 14.36 -23.05
N ILE A 162 14.84 14.33 -21.78
CA ILE A 162 16.17 14.83 -21.36
C ILE A 162 17.28 13.95 -21.93
N VAL A 163 17.12 12.62 -21.91
CA VAL A 163 18.12 11.70 -22.48
C VAL A 163 18.25 11.88 -23.99
N GLU A 164 17.14 12.02 -24.71
CA GLU A 164 17.17 12.30 -26.15
C GLU A 164 17.86 13.63 -26.48
N HIS A 165 17.59 14.67 -25.69
CA HIS A 165 18.23 15.98 -25.84
C HIS A 165 19.74 15.91 -25.59
N LEU A 166 20.17 15.25 -24.51
CA LEU A 166 21.57 15.05 -24.18
C LEU A 166 22.28 14.21 -25.27
N GLN A 167 21.68 13.10 -25.68
CA GLN A 167 22.26 12.26 -26.72
C GLN A 167 22.51 13.04 -28.01
N ARG A 168 21.52 13.85 -28.45
CA ARG A 168 21.66 14.69 -29.63
C ARG A 168 22.81 15.68 -29.52
N GLY A 169 22.89 16.42 -28.39
CA GLY A 169 23.99 17.37 -28.19
C GLY A 169 25.35 16.68 -28.08
N TYR A 170 25.39 15.43 -27.61
CA TYR A 170 26.63 14.65 -27.51
C TYR A 170 27.13 14.28 -28.90
N ASP A 171 26.23 13.77 -29.74
CA ASP A 171 26.54 13.37 -31.11
C ASP A 171 26.99 14.59 -31.95
N GLU A 172 26.33 15.75 -31.78
CA GLU A 172 26.72 17.01 -32.44
C GLU A 172 28.13 17.48 -32.02
N HIS A 173 28.40 17.51 -30.71
CA HIS A 173 29.70 17.95 -30.19
C HIS A 173 30.82 16.97 -30.55
N HIS A 174 30.55 15.66 -30.51
CA HIS A 174 31.48 14.62 -30.93
C HIS A 174 31.86 14.80 -32.41
N ARG A 175 30.86 14.91 -33.29
CA ARG A 175 31.06 15.09 -34.74
C ARG A 175 31.84 16.38 -35.06
N PHE A 176 31.53 17.48 -34.37
CA PHE A 176 32.27 18.73 -34.53
C PHE A 176 33.75 18.56 -34.14
N SER A 177 34.01 17.93 -32.99
CA SER A 177 35.37 17.65 -32.52
C SER A 177 36.16 16.76 -33.48
N GLU A 178 35.52 15.74 -34.08
CA GLU A 178 36.15 14.87 -35.08
C GLU A 178 36.51 15.65 -36.34
N THR A 179 35.56 16.43 -36.87
CA THR A 179 35.76 17.24 -38.08
C THR A 179 36.87 18.27 -37.88
N GLN A 180 36.91 18.94 -36.72
CA GLN A 180 37.98 19.89 -36.38
C GLN A 180 39.34 19.20 -36.38
N GLN A 181 39.45 18.03 -35.75
CA GLN A 181 40.70 17.28 -35.69
C GLN A 181 41.17 16.81 -37.07
N GLU A 182 40.24 16.45 -37.96
CA GLU A 182 40.55 16.12 -39.35
C GLU A 182 41.08 17.34 -40.13
N CYS A 183 40.45 18.52 -39.96
CA CYS A 183 40.94 19.76 -40.57
C CYS A 183 42.32 20.17 -40.07
N GLU A 184 42.62 19.98 -38.78
CA GLU A 184 43.94 20.29 -38.20
C GLU A 184 45.06 19.36 -38.70
N LYS A 185 44.71 18.17 -39.19
CA LYS A 185 45.66 17.18 -39.75
C LYS A 185 45.95 17.37 -41.24
N TRP A 186 45.18 18.20 -41.94
CA TRP A 186 45.26 18.42 -43.39
C TRP A 186 46.17 19.59 -43.74
#